data_AF-A0A9W4GUU0-F1
#
_entry.id   AF-A0A9W4GUU0-F1
#
_cell.length_a   1.000
_cell.length_b   1.000
_cell.length_c   1.000
_cell.angle_alpha   90.00
_cell.angle_beta   90.00
_cell.angle_gamma   90.00
#
_symmetry.space_group_name_H-M   'P 1'
#
loop_
_entity.id
_entity.type
_entity.pdbx_description
1 polymer ?
#
loop_
_entity_poly.entity_id
_entity_poly.type
_entity_poly.pdbx_seq_one_letter_code
_entity_poly.pdbx_strand_id
1 'polypeptide(L)'
;MLLDQLADAGLPTDGVLVDLVEREQALASFGGALRRLPMADRGRSVYVSKMITAAAAGLFDAALNYLWNETVRELRRRVTGYDLAYFFDIAVPSHDRRKHLSTEDDLVKVNDIDLLRAAREIGLLSATGHAQIDHIRYMRNYASAAHPNQVELTGMQLAAWLETCVRQVITLPYDTVTAETGRLLANIKTDQLDPGDVKSTTAFFEDLPRDRADALGAGLFGLYTNASRTPIVANNVLMLWPELWPEISEDARQRFGVQYGRFRASADTAQARAAKELLNLVDGGAYLPEHERAAEMDSVLDDLLAAHHGYSNFHTEPAPARALAALVGQYGNIPQAVENKYVLALVEVFLGNEYGVSWAAATSYDKLLDKLTSSQAGRALRSFTEPVISAQLWASKPQARWDTLLDVIEPKLTARADRELFQAVRTFTGTPDKLPSDSKIARLVEAPRVRRVVRRTKAK
;
A
#
# COMPACT_ATOMS: atom_id res chain seq x y z
N MET A 1 56.45 -24.10 2.75
CA MET A 1 56.07 -25.52 2.96
C MET A 1 55.00 -25.99 1.99
N LEU A 2 53.81 -25.36 1.91
CA LEU A 2 52.76 -25.79 0.97
C LEU A 2 53.12 -25.52 -0.51
N LEU A 3 53.56 -24.31 -0.86
CA LEU A 3 53.95 -23.99 -2.24
C LEU A 3 55.17 -24.81 -2.69
N ASP A 4 56.11 -25.06 -1.78
CA ASP A 4 57.27 -25.92 -2.06
C ASP A 4 56.83 -27.35 -2.38
N GLN A 5 55.88 -27.92 -1.62
CA GLN A 5 55.31 -29.24 -1.90
C GLN A 5 54.56 -29.29 -3.26
N LEU A 6 53.89 -28.20 -3.64
CA LEU A 6 53.24 -28.10 -4.95
C LEU A 6 54.27 -28.05 -6.07
N ALA A 7 55.33 -27.25 -5.90
CA ALA A 7 56.43 -27.16 -6.85
C ALA A 7 57.17 -28.50 -7.00
N ASP A 8 57.45 -29.18 -5.89
CA ASP A 8 58.07 -30.52 -5.86
C ASP A 8 57.19 -31.58 -6.56
N ALA A 9 55.87 -31.40 -6.55
CA ALA A 9 54.91 -32.22 -7.28
C ALA A 9 54.70 -31.79 -8.75
N GLY A 10 55.40 -30.74 -9.22
CA GLY A 10 55.28 -30.21 -10.59
C GLY A 10 54.00 -29.41 -10.86
N LEU A 11 53.35 -28.91 -9.82
CA LEU A 11 52.12 -28.11 -9.90
C LEU A 11 52.43 -26.61 -9.97
N PRO A 12 51.55 -25.79 -10.57
CA PRO A 12 51.72 -24.34 -10.61
C PRO A 12 51.68 -23.75 -9.19
N THR A 13 52.49 -22.73 -8.95
CA THR A 13 52.59 -22.00 -7.67
C THR A 13 52.34 -20.50 -7.83
N ASP A 14 52.61 -19.95 -9.01
CA ASP A 14 52.40 -18.54 -9.32
C ASP A 14 50.90 -18.20 -9.35
N GLY A 15 50.53 -17.15 -8.62
CA GLY A 15 49.13 -16.67 -8.55
C GLY A 15 48.15 -17.63 -7.86
N VAL A 16 48.62 -18.75 -7.29
CA VAL A 16 47.76 -19.72 -6.60
C VAL A 16 47.28 -19.20 -5.26
N LEU A 17 48.14 -18.50 -4.54
CA LEU A 17 47.80 -17.88 -3.25
C LEU A 17 48.15 -16.40 -3.30
N VAL A 18 47.30 -15.56 -2.71
CA VAL A 18 47.51 -14.11 -2.59
C VAL A 18 48.80 -13.80 -1.83
N ASP A 19 49.45 -12.66 -2.09
CA ASP A 19 50.72 -12.31 -1.45
C ASP A 19 50.66 -12.26 0.09
N LEU A 20 51.77 -12.53 0.76
CA LEU A 20 51.84 -12.60 2.23
C LEU A 20 51.44 -11.28 2.89
N VAL A 21 51.85 -10.14 2.30
CA VAL A 21 51.54 -8.80 2.81
C VAL A 21 50.03 -8.58 2.93
N GLU A 22 49.28 -8.96 1.90
CA GLU A 22 47.82 -8.85 1.88
C GLU A 22 47.16 -9.75 2.92
N ARG A 23 47.71 -10.96 3.15
CA ARG A 23 47.21 -11.88 4.19
C ARG A 23 47.41 -11.32 5.59
N GLU A 24 48.60 -10.81 5.88
CA GLU A 24 48.91 -10.17 7.16
C GLU A 24 48.01 -8.96 7.41
N GLN A 25 47.80 -8.14 6.38
CA GLN A 25 46.93 -6.98 6.43
C GLN A 25 45.46 -7.37 6.69
N ALA A 26 44.97 -8.44 6.05
CA ALA A 26 43.63 -8.98 6.30
C ALA A 26 43.47 -9.39 7.77
N LEU A 27 44.40 -10.21 8.28
CA LEU A 27 44.36 -10.74 9.65
C LEU A 27 44.44 -9.63 10.71
N ALA A 28 45.31 -8.64 10.51
CA ALA A 28 45.41 -7.48 11.38
C ALA A 28 44.10 -6.66 11.43
N SER A 29 43.37 -6.62 10.30
CA SER A 29 42.16 -5.80 10.15
C SER A 29 40.89 -6.49 10.66
N PHE A 30 40.80 -7.83 10.59
CA PHE A 30 39.60 -8.58 11.01
C PHE A 30 39.23 -8.36 12.48
N GLY A 31 40.22 -8.11 13.36
CA GLY A 31 39.97 -7.86 14.78
C GLY A 31 39.03 -6.68 15.05
N GLY A 32 38.98 -5.68 14.16
CA GLY A 32 38.00 -4.58 14.22
C GLY A 32 36.56 -5.07 14.05
N ALA A 33 36.30 -5.82 12.97
CA ALA A 33 34.99 -6.35 12.65
C ALA A 33 34.50 -7.39 13.70
N LEU A 34 35.39 -8.28 14.15
CA LEU A 34 35.05 -9.31 15.14
C LEU A 34 34.69 -8.74 16.51
N ARG A 35 35.30 -7.60 16.90
CA ARG A 35 34.95 -6.92 18.16
C ARG A 35 33.49 -6.46 18.20
N ARG A 36 32.90 -6.16 17.04
CA ARG A 36 31.49 -5.77 16.92
C ARG A 36 30.53 -6.96 16.98
N LEU A 37 31.00 -8.20 16.77
CA LEU A 37 30.18 -9.39 16.90
C LEU A 37 29.98 -9.75 18.39
N PRO A 38 28.73 -9.78 18.90
CA PRO A 38 28.42 -10.27 20.24
C PRO A 38 28.92 -11.70 20.48
N MET A 39 29.26 -12.03 21.73
CA MET A 39 29.76 -13.37 22.09
C MET A 39 28.79 -14.50 21.69
N ALA A 40 27.48 -14.27 21.84
CA ALA A 40 26.44 -15.23 21.45
C ALA A 40 26.42 -15.50 19.92
N ASP A 41 26.86 -14.55 19.11
CA ASP A 41 26.88 -14.68 17.65
C ASP A 41 28.19 -15.33 17.18
N ARG A 42 29.30 -15.06 17.87
CA ARG A 42 30.62 -15.68 17.57
C ARG A 42 30.57 -17.21 17.64
N GLY A 43 29.86 -17.76 18.63
CA GLY A 43 29.76 -19.22 18.82
C GLY A 43 29.05 -19.94 17.66
N ARG A 44 28.22 -19.24 16.87
CA ARG A 44 27.49 -19.82 15.74
C ARG A 44 28.09 -19.49 14.37
N SER A 45 29.01 -18.54 14.29
CA SER A 45 29.63 -18.05 13.03
C SER A 45 30.76 -18.93 12.49
N VAL A 46 30.43 -20.19 12.20
CA VAL A 46 31.37 -21.17 11.63
C VAL A 46 31.94 -20.70 10.29
N TYR A 47 31.16 -20.03 9.43
CA TYR A 47 31.69 -19.57 8.15
C TYR A 47 32.60 -18.34 8.28
N VAL A 48 32.45 -17.52 9.33
CA VAL A 48 33.45 -16.48 9.64
C VAL A 48 34.78 -17.12 10.02
N SER A 49 34.75 -18.23 10.77
CA SER A 49 35.97 -18.98 11.09
C SER A 49 36.62 -19.54 9.82
N LYS A 50 35.84 -20.16 8.93
CA LYS A 50 36.33 -20.66 7.63
C LYS A 50 36.87 -19.54 6.75
N MET A 51 36.24 -18.37 6.75
CA MET A 51 36.67 -17.19 6.02
C MET A 51 38.05 -16.71 6.48
N ILE A 52 38.27 -16.58 7.79
CA ILE A 52 39.56 -16.16 8.35
C ILE A 52 40.65 -17.19 8.03
N THR A 53 40.35 -18.49 8.14
CA THR A 53 41.30 -19.57 7.78
C THR A 53 41.66 -19.53 6.30
N ALA A 54 40.67 -19.34 5.40
CA ALA A 54 40.92 -19.23 3.97
C ALA A 54 41.76 -17.98 3.63
N ALA A 55 41.48 -16.85 4.27
CA ALA A 55 42.28 -15.63 4.12
C ALA A 55 43.73 -15.85 4.61
N ALA A 56 43.94 -16.49 5.77
CA ALA A 56 45.27 -16.82 6.27
C ALA A 56 46.05 -17.73 5.31
N ALA A 57 45.36 -18.66 4.65
CA ALA A 57 45.95 -19.54 3.64
C ALA A 57 46.26 -18.80 2.32
N GLY A 58 45.72 -17.60 2.09
CA GLY A 58 45.86 -16.85 0.84
C GLY A 58 44.79 -17.15 -0.22
N LEU A 59 43.68 -17.79 0.16
CA LEU A 59 42.54 -18.11 -0.70
C LEU A 59 41.42 -17.08 -0.51
N PHE A 60 41.61 -15.88 -1.03
CA PHE A 60 40.71 -14.75 -0.78
C PHE A 60 39.34 -14.88 -1.46
N ASP A 61 39.27 -15.55 -2.59
CA ASP A 61 38.03 -15.92 -3.28
C ASP A 61 37.18 -16.87 -2.42
N ALA A 62 37.81 -17.90 -1.83
CA ALA A 62 37.16 -18.81 -0.90
C ALA A 62 36.75 -18.09 0.39
N ALA A 63 37.59 -17.19 0.90
CA ALA A 63 37.28 -16.35 2.07
C ALA A 63 36.01 -15.52 1.83
N LEU A 64 35.91 -14.85 0.68
CA LEU A 64 34.73 -14.08 0.29
C LEU A 64 33.47 -14.95 0.15
N ASN A 65 33.62 -16.15 -0.43
CA ASN A 65 32.52 -17.12 -0.51
C ASN A 65 32.02 -17.55 0.87
N TYR A 66 32.91 -17.81 1.82
CA TYR A 66 32.52 -18.15 3.18
C TYR A 66 31.85 -16.97 3.91
N LEU A 67 32.35 -15.75 3.75
CA LEU A 67 31.68 -14.55 4.26
C LEU A 67 30.25 -14.42 3.70
N TRP A 68 30.10 -14.63 2.40
CA TRP A 68 28.81 -14.58 1.74
C TRP A 68 27.84 -15.63 2.30
N ASN A 69 28.32 -16.88 2.47
CA ASN A 69 27.53 -17.95 3.06
C ASN A 69 27.05 -17.63 4.48
N GLU A 70 27.92 -17.04 5.32
CA GLU A 70 27.51 -16.57 6.65
C GLU A 70 26.38 -15.52 6.54
N THR A 71 26.57 -14.55 5.64
CA THR A 71 25.65 -13.42 5.46
C THR A 71 24.27 -13.88 5.01
N VAL A 72 24.20 -14.75 3.99
CA VAL A 72 22.93 -15.31 3.50
C VAL A 72 22.26 -16.19 4.54
N ARG A 73 23.03 -16.99 5.28
CA ARG A 73 22.49 -17.81 6.36
C ARG A 73 21.83 -16.95 7.44
N GLU A 74 22.49 -15.88 7.88
CA GLU A 74 21.92 -14.96 8.87
C GLU A 74 20.72 -14.17 8.32
N LEU A 75 20.71 -13.78 7.03
CA LEU A 75 19.53 -13.18 6.40
C LEU A 75 18.33 -14.13 6.42
N ARG A 76 18.50 -15.37 5.98
CA ARG A 76 17.42 -16.39 6.01
C ARG A 76 16.91 -16.61 7.42
N ARG A 77 17.80 -16.79 8.39
CA ARG A 77 17.46 -16.95 9.81
C ARG A 77 16.70 -15.75 10.40
N ARG A 78 16.89 -14.54 9.85
CA ARG A 78 16.15 -13.35 10.27
C ARG A 78 14.78 -13.25 9.60
N VAL A 79 14.70 -13.65 8.33
CA VAL A 79 13.44 -13.69 7.57
C VAL A 79 12.42 -14.64 8.21
N THR A 80 12.85 -15.69 8.92
CA THR A 80 11.94 -16.61 9.62
C THR A 80 11.16 -15.96 10.75
N GLY A 81 11.62 -14.81 11.25
CA GLY A 81 10.86 -13.99 12.20
C GLY A 81 9.76 -13.12 11.56
N TYR A 82 9.63 -13.12 10.23
CA TYR A 82 8.64 -12.35 9.47
C TYR A 82 7.55 -13.27 8.89
N ASP A 83 6.50 -12.67 8.29
CA ASP A 83 5.52 -13.42 7.50
C ASP A 83 6.18 -14.01 6.24
N LEU A 84 6.47 -15.32 6.30
CA LEU A 84 7.07 -16.06 5.20
C LEU A 84 6.21 -16.06 3.94
N ALA A 85 4.87 -16.07 4.06
CA ALA A 85 4.00 -16.07 2.89
C ALA A 85 4.10 -14.74 2.13
N TYR A 86 4.03 -13.62 2.85
CA TYR A 86 4.23 -12.30 2.28
C TYR A 86 5.65 -12.11 1.73
N PHE A 87 6.66 -12.57 2.47
CA PHE A 87 8.05 -12.54 2.01
C PHE A 87 8.22 -13.30 0.68
N PHE A 88 7.65 -14.50 0.55
CA PHE A 88 7.71 -15.27 -0.68
C PHE A 88 6.96 -14.59 -1.83
N ASP A 89 5.83 -13.92 -1.59
CA ASP A 89 5.10 -13.17 -2.62
C ASP A 89 5.94 -12.05 -3.24
N ILE A 90 6.75 -11.38 -2.41
CA ILE A 90 7.69 -10.34 -2.85
C ILE A 90 8.93 -10.95 -3.53
N ALA A 91 9.52 -11.96 -2.88
CA ALA A 91 10.76 -12.55 -3.32
C ALA A 91 10.59 -13.25 -4.66
N VAL A 92 9.45 -13.89 -4.89
CA VAL A 92 9.19 -14.71 -6.07
C VAL A 92 7.92 -14.23 -6.79
N PRO A 93 8.04 -13.22 -7.68
CA PRO A 93 6.90 -12.69 -8.44
C PRO A 93 6.25 -13.71 -9.39
N SER A 94 6.98 -14.79 -9.74
CA SER A 94 6.47 -15.88 -10.56
C SER A 94 5.51 -16.75 -9.76
N HIS A 95 4.23 -16.69 -10.13
CA HIS A 95 3.16 -17.47 -9.50
C HIS A 95 3.46 -18.98 -9.45
N ASP A 96 4.04 -19.54 -10.51
CA ASP A 96 4.38 -20.96 -10.60
C ASP A 96 5.50 -21.39 -9.65
N ARG A 97 6.49 -20.52 -9.41
CA ARG A 97 7.54 -20.84 -8.43
C ARG A 97 7.07 -20.58 -7.00
N ARG A 98 6.24 -19.56 -6.82
CA ARG A 98 5.70 -19.13 -5.53
C ARG A 98 4.86 -20.21 -4.85
N LYS A 99 4.03 -20.96 -5.60
CA LYS A 99 3.14 -22.01 -5.06
C LYS A 99 3.86 -23.15 -4.34
N HIS A 100 5.17 -23.29 -4.55
CA HIS A 100 6.00 -24.34 -3.96
C HIS A 100 6.83 -23.87 -2.75
N LEU A 101 6.54 -22.67 -2.22
CA LEU A 101 7.26 -22.05 -1.11
C LEU A 101 6.27 -21.74 0.02
N SER A 102 6.50 -22.24 1.23
CA SER A 102 5.59 -22.07 2.35
C SER A 102 6.28 -22.10 3.72
N THR A 103 7.38 -22.83 3.85
CA THR A 103 8.05 -23.04 5.15
C THR A 103 9.44 -22.41 5.21
N GLU A 104 10.04 -22.39 6.40
CA GLU A 104 11.44 -21.96 6.59
C GLU A 104 12.41 -22.74 5.71
N ASP A 105 12.19 -24.05 5.56
CA ASP A 105 13.03 -24.92 4.72
C ASP A 105 13.02 -24.50 3.24
N ASP A 106 11.98 -23.80 2.80
CA ASP A 106 11.86 -23.32 1.42
C ASP A 106 12.70 -22.06 1.15
N LEU A 107 13.21 -21.36 2.18
CA LEU A 107 14.04 -20.15 2.01
C LEU A 107 15.34 -20.41 1.24
N VAL A 108 15.83 -21.66 1.23
CA VAL A 108 17.00 -22.06 0.43
C VAL A 108 16.72 -22.03 -1.08
N LYS A 109 15.45 -22.15 -1.48
CA LYS A 109 15.00 -22.13 -2.89
C LYS A 109 14.88 -20.71 -3.46
N VAL A 110 14.91 -19.69 -2.59
CA VAL A 110 14.98 -18.28 -2.98
C VAL A 110 16.43 -17.95 -3.31
N ASN A 111 16.64 -17.42 -4.52
CA ASN A 111 17.97 -17.01 -4.95
C ASN A 111 18.43 -15.76 -4.19
N ASP A 112 19.74 -15.53 -4.16
CA ASP A 112 20.34 -14.49 -3.33
C ASP A 112 19.90 -13.06 -3.72
N ILE A 113 19.65 -12.78 -5.00
CA ILE A 113 19.24 -11.44 -5.46
C ILE A 113 17.78 -11.15 -5.05
N ASP A 114 16.89 -12.13 -5.20
CA ASP A 114 15.50 -12.03 -4.77
C ASP A 114 15.40 -11.94 -3.24
N LEU A 115 16.24 -12.69 -2.51
CA LEU A 115 16.35 -12.63 -1.05
C LEU A 115 16.71 -11.23 -0.57
N LEU A 116 17.73 -10.59 -1.17
CA LEU A 116 18.14 -9.23 -0.81
C LEU A 116 17.05 -8.21 -1.12
N ARG A 117 16.47 -8.26 -2.33
CA ARG A 117 15.39 -7.35 -2.73
C ARG A 117 14.21 -7.46 -1.76
N ALA A 118 13.76 -8.67 -1.50
CA ALA A 118 12.65 -8.92 -0.59
C ALA A 118 12.98 -8.48 0.85
N ALA A 119 14.19 -8.77 1.35
CA ALA A 119 14.64 -8.31 2.66
C ALA A 119 14.60 -6.78 2.80
N ARG A 120 14.87 -6.03 1.73
CA ARG A 120 14.68 -4.57 1.72
C ARG A 120 13.20 -4.19 1.73
N GLU A 121 12.38 -4.83 0.91
CA GLU A 121 10.95 -4.51 0.79
C GLU A 121 10.16 -4.79 2.07
N ILE A 122 10.52 -5.83 2.83
CA ILE A 122 9.93 -6.12 4.15
C ILE A 122 10.54 -5.26 5.28
N GLY A 123 11.45 -4.34 4.96
CA GLY A 123 12.10 -3.47 5.94
C GLY A 123 13.13 -4.16 6.84
N LEU A 124 13.63 -5.34 6.47
CA LEU A 124 14.73 -6.00 7.17
C LEU A 124 16.08 -5.32 6.84
N LEU A 125 16.24 -4.85 5.60
CA LEU A 125 17.40 -4.08 5.17
C LEU A 125 17.01 -2.65 4.79
N SER A 126 17.81 -1.67 5.24
CA SER A 126 17.71 -0.31 4.72
C SER A 126 18.12 -0.24 3.24
N ALA A 127 17.71 0.80 2.52
CA ALA A 127 18.13 1.00 1.12
C ALA A 127 19.65 1.04 0.97
N THR A 128 20.35 1.71 1.90
CA THR A 128 21.82 1.77 1.94
C THR A 128 22.44 0.41 2.29
N GLY A 129 21.87 -0.30 3.27
CA GLY A 129 22.33 -1.64 3.66
C GLY A 129 22.19 -2.63 2.51
N HIS A 130 21.05 -2.62 1.81
CA HIS A 130 20.83 -3.41 0.60
C HIS A 130 21.90 -3.13 -0.45
N ALA A 131 22.15 -1.86 -0.79
CA ALA A 131 23.13 -1.49 -1.82
C ALA A 131 24.55 -1.97 -1.47
N GLN A 132 24.95 -1.86 -0.20
CA GLN A 132 26.24 -2.33 0.28
C GLN A 132 26.38 -3.86 0.19
N ILE A 133 25.35 -4.61 0.60
CA ILE A 133 25.38 -6.07 0.56
C ILE A 133 25.28 -6.61 -0.87
N ASP A 134 24.47 -5.98 -1.73
CA ASP A 134 24.37 -6.38 -3.15
C ASP A 134 25.69 -6.14 -3.90
N HIS A 135 26.43 -5.09 -3.56
CA HIS A 135 27.79 -4.91 -4.08
C HIS A 135 28.74 -6.06 -3.69
N ILE A 136 28.68 -6.53 -2.44
CA ILE A 136 29.49 -7.68 -1.99
C ILE A 136 29.07 -8.96 -2.73
N ARG A 137 27.76 -9.18 -2.93
CA ARG A 137 27.25 -10.30 -3.75
C ARG A 137 27.80 -10.25 -5.17
N TYR A 138 27.79 -9.07 -5.79
CA TYR A 138 28.34 -8.84 -7.12
C TYR A 138 29.84 -9.17 -7.17
N MET A 139 30.62 -8.64 -6.22
CA MET A 139 32.06 -8.91 -6.12
C MET A 139 32.35 -10.39 -5.89
N ARG A 140 31.56 -11.10 -5.07
CA ARG A 140 31.68 -12.55 -4.86
C ARG A 140 31.48 -13.33 -6.15
N ASN A 141 30.45 -13.00 -6.92
CA ASN A 141 30.17 -13.67 -8.19
C ASN A 141 31.27 -13.40 -9.23
N TYR A 142 31.86 -12.21 -9.19
CA TYR A 142 32.89 -11.79 -10.14
C TYR A 142 34.31 -12.17 -9.71
N ALA A 143 34.60 -12.39 -8.43
CA ALA A 143 35.92 -12.83 -7.96
C ALA A 143 36.04 -14.37 -7.85
N SER A 144 34.99 -15.11 -8.16
CA SER A 144 34.99 -16.58 -8.10
C SER A 144 35.88 -17.20 -9.18
N ALA A 145 36.66 -18.22 -8.81
CA ALA A 145 37.54 -18.99 -9.69
C ALA A 145 36.85 -19.70 -10.88
N ALA A 146 35.51 -19.65 -10.95
CA ALA A 146 34.72 -20.25 -12.03
C ALA A 146 34.76 -19.47 -13.36
N HIS A 147 35.33 -18.25 -13.38
CA HIS A 147 35.47 -17.42 -14.58
C HIS A 147 36.90 -16.83 -14.66
N PRO A 148 37.52 -16.75 -15.86
CA PRO A 148 38.85 -16.16 -16.01
C PRO A 148 38.78 -14.64 -15.80
N ASN A 149 39.07 -14.20 -14.57
CA ASN A 149 38.84 -12.81 -14.16
C ASN A 149 40.14 -12.20 -13.59
N GLN A 150 40.41 -10.93 -13.93
CA GLN A 150 41.62 -10.18 -13.54
C GLN A 150 41.47 -9.44 -12.20
N VAL A 151 40.48 -9.80 -11.37
CA VAL A 151 40.19 -9.05 -10.13
C VAL A 151 41.04 -9.57 -8.99
N GLU A 152 41.97 -8.74 -8.54
CA GLU A 152 42.77 -8.98 -7.34
C GLU A 152 42.01 -8.48 -6.11
N LEU A 153 41.73 -9.39 -5.18
CA LEU A 153 41.15 -9.06 -3.88
C LEU A 153 42.28 -8.67 -2.91
N THR A 154 42.08 -7.59 -2.17
CA THR A 154 42.99 -7.14 -1.10
C THR A 154 42.46 -7.52 0.29
N GLY A 155 43.37 -7.61 1.25
CA GLY A 155 43.05 -7.93 2.63
C GLY A 155 42.17 -6.86 3.29
N MET A 156 42.39 -5.59 2.94
CA MET A 156 41.53 -4.48 3.38
C MET A 156 40.10 -4.58 2.84
N GLN A 157 39.93 -4.96 1.57
CA GLN A 157 38.59 -5.16 1.00
C GLN A 157 37.85 -6.28 1.73
N LEU A 158 38.50 -7.42 1.95
CA LEU A 158 37.90 -8.53 2.71
C LEU A 158 37.50 -8.11 4.13
N ALA A 159 38.35 -7.34 4.82
CA ALA A 159 38.05 -6.86 6.16
C ALA A 159 36.91 -5.84 6.18
N ALA A 160 36.87 -4.91 5.22
CA ALA A 160 35.80 -3.93 5.08
C ALA A 160 34.45 -4.59 4.76
N TRP A 161 34.45 -5.63 3.92
CA TRP A 161 33.24 -6.40 3.62
C TRP A 161 32.78 -7.24 4.80
N LEU A 162 33.71 -7.84 5.57
CA LEU A 162 33.37 -8.50 6.83
C LEU A 162 32.68 -7.53 7.79
N GLU A 163 33.25 -6.33 8.00
CA GLU A 163 32.62 -5.32 8.86
C GLU A 163 31.24 -4.90 8.33
N THR A 164 31.11 -4.75 7.02
CA THR A 164 29.83 -4.40 6.38
C THR A 164 28.77 -5.47 6.61
N CYS A 165 29.08 -6.75 6.37
CA CYS A 165 28.16 -7.86 6.64
C CYS A 165 27.81 -7.97 8.12
N VAL A 166 28.80 -7.78 9.01
CA VAL A 166 28.58 -7.78 10.46
C VAL A 166 27.56 -6.70 10.83
N ARG A 167 27.76 -5.46 10.37
CA ARG A 167 26.93 -4.31 10.74
C ARG A 167 25.54 -4.33 10.10
N GLN A 168 25.47 -4.68 8.80
CA GLN A 168 24.24 -4.57 8.03
C GLN A 168 23.36 -5.83 8.10
N VAL A 169 23.90 -6.95 8.56
CA VAL A 169 23.16 -8.22 8.62
C VAL A 169 23.34 -8.91 9.97
N ILE A 170 24.57 -9.29 10.35
CA ILE A 170 24.77 -10.24 11.46
C ILE A 170 24.34 -9.64 12.80
N THR A 171 24.61 -8.35 13.03
CA THR A 171 24.36 -7.64 14.29
C THR A 171 23.13 -6.74 14.28
N LEU A 172 22.34 -6.75 13.20
CA LEU A 172 21.05 -6.06 13.19
C LEU A 172 20.27 -6.46 14.45
N PRO A 173 19.74 -5.53 15.26
CA PRO A 173 18.97 -5.92 16.44
C PRO A 173 17.84 -6.87 16.02
N TYR A 174 17.50 -7.83 16.89
CA TYR A 174 16.22 -8.49 16.75
C TYR A 174 15.18 -7.40 16.91
N ASP A 175 14.50 -7.08 15.84
CA ASP A 175 13.44 -6.10 15.88
C ASP A 175 12.32 -6.71 16.72
N THR A 176 12.23 -6.30 17.99
CA THR A 176 11.22 -6.77 18.93
C THR A 176 9.83 -6.49 18.38
N VAL A 177 9.66 -5.39 17.65
CA VAL A 177 8.41 -5.04 16.97
C VAL A 177 8.09 -6.04 15.87
N THR A 178 9.09 -6.48 15.09
CA THR A 178 8.91 -7.56 14.10
C THR A 178 8.58 -8.89 14.80
N ALA A 179 9.29 -9.24 15.87
CA ALA A 179 9.03 -10.48 16.61
C ALA A 179 7.62 -10.47 17.24
N GLU A 180 7.17 -9.33 17.73
CA GLU A 180 5.83 -9.11 18.28
C GLU A 180 4.76 -9.15 17.19
N THR A 181 5.00 -8.52 16.03
CA THR A 181 4.15 -8.60 14.84
C THR A 181 4.03 -10.05 14.35
N GLY A 182 5.15 -10.78 14.27
CA GLY A 182 5.19 -12.19 13.89
C GLY A 182 4.47 -13.09 14.90
N ARG A 183 4.66 -12.85 16.20
CA ARG A 183 3.94 -13.53 17.28
C ARG A 183 2.44 -13.26 17.20
N LEU A 184 2.03 -12.01 16.96
CA LEU A 184 0.64 -11.64 16.77
C LEU A 184 0.03 -12.40 15.58
N LEU A 185 0.69 -12.40 14.42
CA LEU A 185 0.24 -13.15 13.25
C LEU A 185 0.17 -14.67 13.48
N ALA A 186 1.04 -15.23 14.31
CA ALA A 186 0.98 -16.64 14.71
C ALA A 186 -0.20 -16.92 15.64
N ASN A 187 -0.41 -16.06 16.64
CA ASN A 187 -1.50 -16.19 17.62
C ASN A 187 -2.87 -16.04 16.93
N ILE A 188 -3.00 -15.11 15.98
CA ILE A 188 -4.22 -14.93 15.16
C ILE A 188 -4.67 -16.21 14.45
N LYS A 189 -3.74 -17.14 14.16
CA LYS A 189 -4.03 -18.42 13.50
C LYS A 189 -4.54 -19.50 14.45
N THR A 190 -4.29 -19.36 15.74
CA THR A 190 -4.40 -20.45 16.72
C THR A 190 -5.41 -20.13 17.82
N ASP A 191 -5.36 -18.93 18.36
CA ASP A 191 -6.15 -18.52 19.52
C ASP A 191 -7.27 -17.56 19.09
N GLN A 192 -8.49 -17.79 19.57
CA GLN A 192 -9.60 -16.87 19.34
C GLN A 192 -9.43 -15.64 20.24
N LEU A 193 -9.38 -14.45 19.65
CA LEU A 193 -9.24 -13.19 20.38
C LEU A 193 -10.55 -12.82 21.07
N ASP A 194 -10.44 -12.30 22.30
CA ASP A 194 -11.54 -11.68 23.01
C ASP A 194 -11.48 -10.13 22.92
N PRO A 195 -12.54 -9.42 23.33
CA PRO A 195 -12.55 -7.95 23.29
C PRO A 195 -11.48 -7.26 24.16
N GLY A 196 -10.97 -7.94 25.20
CA GLY A 196 -9.86 -7.48 26.02
C GLY A 196 -8.52 -7.58 25.29
N ASP A 197 -8.30 -8.67 24.55
CA ASP A 197 -7.13 -8.86 23.70
C ASP A 197 -7.05 -7.79 22.61
N VAL A 198 -8.18 -7.44 21.99
CA VAL A 198 -8.26 -6.37 20.97
C VAL A 198 -7.76 -5.04 21.53
N LYS A 199 -8.20 -4.64 22.74
CA LYS A 199 -7.75 -3.37 23.35
C LYS A 199 -6.25 -3.31 23.59
N SER A 200 -5.66 -4.41 24.09
CA SER A 200 -4.20 -4.48 24.26
C SER A 200 -3.46 -4.42 22.92
N THR A 201 -4.07 -4.98 21.87
CA THR A 201 -3.51 -4.99 20.52
C THR A 201 -3.64 -3.63 19.83
N THR A 202 -4.73 -2.88 20.05
CA THR A 202 -4.89 -1.50 19.55
C THR A 202 -3.80 -0.58 20.10
N ALA A 203 -3.50 -0.66 21.40
CA ALA A 203 -2.39 0.12 21.98
C ALA A 203 -1.04 -0.22 21.35
N PHE A 204 -0.82 -1.51 21.02
CA PHE A 204 0.36 -1.92 20.27
C PHE A 204 0.40 -1.32 18.85
N PHE A 205 -0.74 -1.21 18.16
CA PHE A 205 -0.81 -0.61 16.83
C PHE A 205 -0.43 0.87 16.81
N GLU A 206 -0.89 1.64 17.79
CA GLU A 206 -0.59 3.09 17.91
C GLU A 206 0.92 3.36 18.06
N ASP A 207 1.66 2.41 18.65
CA ASP A 207 3.11 2.50 18.83
C ASP A 207 3.92 1.95 17.63
N LEU A 208 3.27 1.37 16.62
CA LEU A 208 3.96 0.81 15.46
C LEU A 208 4.53 1.91 14.55
N PRO A 209 5.81 1.79 14.13
CA PRO A 209 6.29 2.52 12.96
C PRO A 209 5.39 2.24 11.75
N ARG A 210 5.14 3.27 10.93
CA ARG A 210 4.19 3.19 9.82
C ARG A 210 4.49 2.06 8.81
N ASP A 211 5.77 1.82 8.52
CA ASP A 211 6.20 0.72 7.65
C ASP A 211 5.91 -0.67 8.25
N ARG A 212 5.89 -0.77 9.59
CA ARG A 212 5.48 -2.00 10.30
C ARG A 212 3.97 -2.17 10.31
N ALA A 213 3.20 -1.10 10.50
CA ALA A 213 1.75 -1.14 10.38
C ALA A 213 1.33 -1.58 8.95
N ASP A 214 1.99 -1.07 7.92
CA ASP A 214 1.78 -1.49 6.53
C ASP A 214 2.06 -2.98 6.31
N ALA A 215 3.17 -3.50 6.86
CA ALA A 215 3.54 -4.91 6.75
C ALA A 215 2.56 -5.83 7.51
N LEU A 216 2.14 -5.44 8.71
CA LEU A 216 1.12 -6.15 9.47
C LEU A 216 -0.23 -6.15 8.72
N GLY A 217 -0.62 -5.00 8.15
CA GLY A 217 -1.81 -4.89 7.32
C GLY A 217 -1.76 -5.84 6.13
N ALA A 218 -0.61 -5.95 5.45
CA ALA A 218 -0.42 -6.93 4.38
C ALA A 218 -0.56 -8.37 4.87
N GLY A 219 -0.02 -8.70 6.04
CA GLY A 219 -0.19 -10.01 6.68
C GLY A 219 -1.66 -10.33 6.98
N LEU A 220 -2.37 -9.44 7.67
CA LEU A 220 -3.80 -9.64 7.99
C LEU A 220 -4.66 -9.77 6.74
N PHE A 221 -4.43 -8.91 5.73
CA PHE A 221 -5.13 -8.99 4.45
C PHE A 221 -4.86 -10.30 3.72
N GLY A 222 -3.61 -10.77 3.72
CA GLY A 222 -3.23 -12.07 3.16
C GLY A 222 -3.88 -13.25 3.88
N LEU A 223 -3.89 -13.23 5.22
CA LEU A 223 -4.55 -14.26 6.04
C LEU A 223 -6.05 -14.33 5.76
N TYR A 224 -6.71 -13.18 5.65
CA TYR A 224 -8.13 -13.12 5.34
C TYR A 224 -8.43 -13.54 3.91
N THR A 225 -7.65 -13.12 2.93
CA THR A 225 -7.93 -13.46 1.52
C THR A 225 -7.52 -14.88 1.14
N ASN A 226 -6.82 -15.60 2.02
CA ASN A 226 -6.46 -16.99 1.81
C ASN A 226 -7.69 -17.92 1.73
N ALA A 227 -7.78 -18.73 0.67
CA ALA A 227 -8.87 -19.68 0.46
C ALA A 227 -8.98 -20.75 1.55
N SER A 228 -7.88 -21.06 2.23
CA SER A 228 -7.80 -22.05 3.31
C SER A 228 -7.91 -21.44 4.71
N ARG A 229 -8.34 -20.17 4.84
CA ARG A 229 -8.50 -19.52 6.15
C ARG A 229 -9.50 -20.26 7.04
N THR A 230 -9.20 -20.37 8.33
CA THR A 230 -10.12 -20.94 9.31
C THR A 230 -11.11 -19.87 9.81
N PRO A 231 -12.27 -20.26 10.38
CA PRO A 231 -13.18 -19.31 11.03
C PRO A 231 -12.51 -18.48 12.13
N ILE A 232 -11.55 -19.06 12.86
CA ILE A 232 -10.78 -18.36 13.90
C ILE A 232 -9.96 -17.22 13.28
N VAL A 233 -9.20 -17.50 12.21
CA VAL A 233 -8.44 -16.48 11.47
C VAL A 233 -9.37 -15.39 10.96
N ALA A 234 -10.50 -15.77 10.36
CA ALA A 234 -11.45 -14.81 9.81
C ALA A 234 -11.98 -13.86 10.89
N ASN A 235 -12.45 -14.38 12.02
CA ASN A 235 -12.98 -13.57 13.12
C ASN A 235 -11.92 -12.64 13.70
N ASN A 236 -10.72 -13.16 13.96
CA ASN A 236 -9.62 -12.37 14.52
C ASN A 236 -9.22 -11.21 13.59
N VAL A 237 -9.09 -11.46 12.29
CA VAL A 237 -8.77 -10.40 11.33
C VAL A 237 -9.89 -9.36 11.25
N LEU A 238 -11.16 -9.78 11.23
CA LEU A 238 -12.29 -8.84 11.22
C LEU A 238 -12.33 -7.94 12.48
N MET A 239 -11.86 -8.43 13.62
CA MET A 239 -11.77 -7.63 14.86
C MET A 239 -10.60 -6.64 14.84
N LEU A 240 -9.44 -7.05 14.30
CA LEU A 240 -8.22 -6.22 14.30
C LEU A 240 -8.13 -5.25 13.13
N TRP A 241 -8.75 -5.56 11.99
CA TRP A 241 -8.61 -4.78 10.77
C TRP A 241 -9.07 -3.32 10.92
N PRO A 242 -10.23 -3.01 11.55
CA PRO A 242 -10.65 -1.63 11.77
C PRO A 242 -9.71 -0.85 12.69
N GLU A 243 -9.11 -1.52 13.67
CA GLU A 243 -8.20 -0.93 14.65
C GLU A 243 -6.83 -0.62 14.04
N LEU A 244 -6.34 -1.47 13.14
CA LEU A 244 -5.06 -1.26 12.44
C LEU A 244 -5.18 -0.23 11.31
N TRP A 245 -6.35 -0.14 10.66
CA TRP A 245 -6.54 0.69 9.46
C TRP A 245 -6.08 2.14 9.59
N PRO A 246 -6.33 2.88 10.70
CA PRO A 246 -5.85 4.24 10.91
C PRO A 246 -4.33 4.40 10.81
N GLU A 247 -3.57 3.37 11.21
CA GLU A 247 -2.10 3.39 11.27
C GLU A 247 -1.44 3.03 9.93
N ILE A 248 -2.21 2.43 9.01
CA ILE A 248 -1.75 2.06 7.67
C ILE A 248 -1.60 3.31 6.78
N SER A 249 -0.51 3.37 6.02
CA SER A 249 -0.23 4.45 5.07
C SER A 249 -1.21 4.50 3.90
N GLU A 250 -1.44 5.69 3.33
CA GLU A 250 -2.26 5.84 2.12
C GLU A 250 -1.78 4.95 0.96
N ASP A 251 -0.46 4.80 0.78
CA ASP A 251 0.11 3.95 -0.27
C ASP A 251 -0.22 2.46 -0.04
N ALA A 252 -0.21 1.99 1.22
CA ALA A 252 -0.65 0.63 1.55
C ALA A 252 -2.15 0.44 1.36
N ARG A 253 -2.99 1.41 1.77
CA ARG A 253 -4.44 1.38 1.53
C ARG A 253 -4.78 1.27 0.04
N GLN A 254 -4.09 2.04 -0.81
CA GLN A 254 -4.20 1.93 -2.28
C GLN A 254 -3.78 0.56 -2.80
N ARG A 255 -2.70 -0.03 -2.26
CA ARG A 255 -2.24 -1.38 -2.64
C ARG A 255 -3.30 -2.46 -2.40
N PHE A 256 -4.05 -2.40 -1.30
CA PHE A 256 -5.15 -3.36 -1.03
C PHE A 256 -6.29 -3.26 -2.06
N GLY A 257 -6.64 -2.04 -2.47
CA GLY A 257 -7.61 -1.82 -3.53
C GLY A 257 -7.14 -2.36 -4.90
N VAL A 258 -5.87 -2.14 -5.25
CA VAL A 258 -5.25 -2.73 -6.44
C VAL A 258 -5.26 -4.26 -6.37
N GLN A 259 -4.99 -4.85 -5.21
CA GLN A 259 -5.00 -6.30 -5.02
C GLN A 259 -6.41 -6.88 -5.20
N TYR A 260 -7.45 -6.22 -4.67
CA TYR A 260 -8.84 -6.55 -4.98
C TYR A 260 -9.11 -6.54 -6.49
N GLY A 261 -8.68 -5.48 -7.19
CA GLY A 261 -8.81 -5.37 -8.64
C GLY A 261 -8.12 -6.49 -9.41
N ARG A 262 -6.95 -6.94 -8.93
CA ARG A 262 -6.24 -8.10 -9.51
C ARG A 262 -7.03 -9.38 -9.33
N PHE A 263 -7.58 -9.65 -8.15
CA PHE A 263 -8.42 -10.83 -7.93
C PHE A 263 -9.65 -10.83 -8.84
N ARG A 264 -10.27 -9.67 -9.04
CA ARG A 264 -11.39 -9.49 -9.98
C ARG A 264 -10.98 -9.80 -11.42
N ALA A 265 -9.88 -9.21 -11.89
CA ALA A 265 -9.38 -9.43 -13.25
C ALA A 265 -8.96 -10.87 -13.53
N SER A 266 -8.45 -11.58 -12.51
CA SER A 266 -8.04 -12.99 -12.60
C SER A 266 -9.18 -13.99 -12.37
N ALA A 267 -10.42 -13.54 -12.14
CA ALA A 267 -11.56 -14.37 -11.76
C ALA A 267 -11.39 -15.18 -10.46
N ASP A 268 -10.54 -14.71 -9.54
CA ASP A 268 -10.36 -15.24 -8.18
C ASP A 268 -11.52 -14.81 -7.27
N THR A 269 -12.73 -15.32 -7.55
CA THR A 269 -13.99 -14.82 -6.98
C THR A 269 -14.04 -14.86 -5.45
N ALA A 270 -13.49 -15.90 -4.81
CA ALA A 270 -13.47 -16.03 -3.36
C ALA A 270 -12.55 -14.98 -2.71
N GLN A 271 -11.35 -14.81 -3.24
CA GLN A 271 -10.38 -13.83 -2.76
C GLN A 271 -10.86 -12.40 -3.02
N ALA A 272 -11.46 -12.13 -4.19
CA ALA A 272 -12.07 -10.84 -4.50
C ALA A 272 -13.19 -10.50 -3.51
N ARG A 273 -14.05 -11.46 -3.17
CA ARG A 273 -15.12 -11.27 -2.17
C ARG A 273 -14.55 -10.98 -0.79
N ALA A 274 -13.55 -11.74 -0.35
CA ALA A 274 -12.87 -11.53 0.94
C ALA A 274 -12.18 -10.17 1.02
N ALA A 275 -11.46 -9.78 -0.03
CA ALA A 275 -10.80 -8.47 -0.12
C ALA A 275 -11.81 -7.32 -0.06
N LYS A 276 -12.93 -7.45 -0.78
CA LYS A 276 -14.01 -6.47 -0.78
C LYS A 276 -14.66 -6.34 0.59
N GLU A 277 -14.86 -7.45 1.29
CA GLU A 277 -15.40 -7.46 2.66
C GLU A 277 -14.52 -6.67 3.63
N LEU A 278 -13.19 -6.87 3.60
CA LEU A 278 -12.27 -6.07 4.42
C LEU A 278 -12.28 -4.58 4.07
N LEU A 279 -12.29 -4.24 2.77
CA LEU A 279 -12.37 -2.85 2.34
C LEU A 279 -13.68 -2.20 2.80
N ASN A 280 -14.80 -2.90 2.70
CA ASN A 280 -16.10 -2.38 3.15
C ASN A 280 -16.15 -2.19 4.66
N LEU A 281 -15.48 -3.05 5.44
CA LEU A 281 -15.45 -2.96 6.91
C LEU A 281 -14.85 -1.64 7.42
N VAL A 282 -13.99 -1.00 6.62
CA VAL A 282 -13.26 0.24 6.97
C VAL A 282 -13.65 1.43 6.07
N ASP A 283 -14.80 1.34 5.40
CA ASP A 283 -15.27 2.34 4.43
C ASP A 283 -14.23 2.65 3.32
N GLY A 284 -13.41 1.67 2.96
CA GLY A 284 -12.30 1.75 2.02
C GLY A 284 -12.69 1.77 0.53
N GLY A 285 -13.94 2.10 0.20
CA GLY A 285 -14.45 2.11 -1.17
C GLY A 285 -13.70 3.07 -2.11
N ALA A 286 -13.13 4.14 -1.56
CA ALA A 286 -12.34 5.11 -2.32
C ALA A 286 -11.03 4.55 -2.89
N TYR A 287 -10.51 3.46 -2.32
CA TYR A 287 -9.26 2.81 -2.74
C TYR A 287 -9.45 1.80 -3.89
N LEU A 288 -10.70 1.54 -4.29
CA LEU A 288 -10.99 0.64 -5.41
C LEU A 288 -10.40 1.17 -6.73
N PRO A 289 -10.03 0.26 -7.66
CA PRO A 289 -9.64 0.67 -9.01
C PRO A 289 -10.74 1.52 -9.67
N GLU A 290 -10.34 2.53 -10.44
CA GLU A 290 -11.26 3.56 -10.95
C GLU A 290 -12.49 3.00 -11.69
N HIS A 291 -12.31 1.97 -12.52
CA HIS A 291 -13.39 1.34 -13.28
C HIS A 291 -14.37 0.56 -12.39
N GLU A 292 -13.86 -0.22 -11.42
CA GLU A 292 -14.69 -0.93 -10.44
C GLU A 292 -15.43 0.08 -9.55
N ARG A 293 -14.73 1.13 -9.10
CA ARG A 293 -15.33 2.20 -8.30
C ARG A 293 -16.43 2.93 -9.05
N ALA A 294 -16.22 3.23 -10.34
CA ALA A 294 -17.23 3.88 -11.17
C ALA A 294 -18.48 3.00 -11.33
N ALA A 295 -18.31 1.71 -11.64
CA ALA A 295 -19.43 0.78 -11.78
C ALA A 295 -20.22 0.62 -10.46
N GLU A 296 -19.52 0.52 -9.33
CA GLU A 296 -20.15 0.40 -8.01
C GLU A 296 -20.87 1.70 -7.61
N MET A 297 -20.26 2.86 -7.86
CA MET A 297 -20.92 4.16 -7.64
C MET A 297 -22.17 4.30 -8.49
N ASP A 298 -22.13 3.87 -9.76
CA ASP A 298 -23.30 3.93 -10.64
C ASP A 298 -24.48 3.12 -10.08
N SER A 299 -24.21 1.90 -9.61
CA SER A 299 -25.20 1.03 -8.97
C SER A 299 -25.73 1.63 -7.66
N VAL A 300 -24.86 2.15 -6.79
CA VAL A 300 -25.27 2.76 -5.52
C VAL A 300 -26.11 4.02 -5.74
N LEU A 301 -25.82 4.79 -6.81
CA LEU A 301 -26.64 5.93 -7.20
C LEU A 301 -28.03 5.51 -7.67
N ASP A 302 -28.15 4.40 -8.42
CA ASP A 302 -29.47 3.86 -8.79
C ASP A 302 -30.24 3.37 -7.57
N ASP A 303 -29.59 2.67 -6.64
CA ASP A 303 -30.20 2.22 -5.39
C ASP A 303 -30.66 3.41 -4.53
N LEU A 304 -29.87 4.48 -4.49
CA LEU A 304 -30.19 5.69 -3.75
C LEU A 304 -31.42 6.40 -4.34
N LEU A 305 -31.48 6.55 -5.66
CA LEU A 305 -32.63 7.16 -6.35
C LEU A 305 -33.88 6.28 -6.23
N ALA A 306 -33.75 4.97 -6.39
CA ALA A 306 -34.84 4.02 -6.19
C ALA A 306 -35.38 4.06 -4.75
N ALA A 307 -34.49 4.15 -3.76
CA ALA A 307 -34.88 4.36 -2.38
C ALA A 307 -35.60 5.69 -2.18
N HIS A 308 -35.08 6.77 -2.78
CA HIS A 308 -35.66 8.11 -2.70
C HIS A 308 -37.09 8.20 -3.28
N HIS A 309 -37.34 7.50 -4.39
CA HIS A 309 -38.66 7.45 -5.04
C HIS A 309 -39.63 6.44 -4.39
N GLY A 310 -39.15 5.61 -3.48
CA GLY A 310 -39.95 4.61 -2.79
C GLY A 310 -40.87 5.21 -1.72
N TYR A 311 -41.96 4.49 -1.42
CA TYR A 311 -42.94 4.91 -0.39
C TYR A 311 -42.35 5.09 1.02
N SER A 312 -41.23 4.42 1.34
CA SER A 312 -40.58 4.48 2.66
C SER A 312 -39.18 5.10 2.58
N ASN A 313 -38.99 6.06 1.67
CA ASN A 313 -37.71 6.68 1.36
C ASN A 313 -36.91 7.14 2.59
N PHE A 314 -37.57 7.74 3.59
CA PHE A 314 -36.89 8.22 4.80
C PHE A 314 -36.19 7.11 5.60
N HIS A 315 -36.66 5.87 5.49
CA HIS A 315 -36.04 4.70 6.13
C HIS A 315 -35.06 3.97 5.22
N THR A 316 -35.23 4.03 3.90
CA THR A 316 -34.44 3.24 2.94
C THR A 316 -33.23 4.01 2.40
N GLU A 317 -33.26 5.34 2.33
CA GLU A 317 -32.15 6.20 1.90
C GLU A 317 -30.84 6.08 2.72
N PRO A 318 -30.83 5.88 4.05
CA PRO A 318 -29.60 5.93 4.84
C PRO A 318 -28.54 4.87 4.48
N ALA A 319 -28.95 3.70 4.00
CA ALA A 319 -28.03 2.64 3.60
C ALA A 319 -27.24 2.99 2.33
N PRO A 320 -27.89 3.27 1.18
CA PRO A 320 -27.17 3.69 -0.04
C PRO A 320 -26.44 5.03 0.13
N ALA A 321 -26.96 5.96 0.95
CA ALA A 321 -26.25 7.21 1.24
C ALA A 321 -24.89 6.98 1.93
N ARG A 322 -24.81 6.04 2.89
CA ARG A 322 -23.55 5.66 3.54
C ARG A 322 -22.60 4.93 2.58
N ALA A 323 -23.14 4.02 1.77
CA ALA A 323 -22.35 3.33 0.74
C ALA A 323 -21.73 4.32 -0.25
N LEU A 324 -22.50 5.32 -0.69
CA LEU A 324 -22.01 6.38 -1.57
C LEU A 324 -20.88 7.18 -0.89
N ALA A 325 -21.04 7.54 0.39
CA ALA A 325 -20.02 8.26 1.15
C ALA A 325 -18.69 7.49 1.25
N ALA A 326 -18.73 6.17 1.44
CA ALA A 326 -17.54 5.31 1.46
C ALA A 326 -16.82 5.28 0.11
N LEU A 327 -17.57 5.25 -1.00
CA LEU A 327 -17.00 5.28 -2.36
C LEU A 327 -16.38 6.63 -2.73
N VAL A 328 -16.96 7.73 -2.25
CA VAL A 328 -16.44 9.09 -2.44
C VAL A 328 -15.15 9.33 -1.64
N GLY A 329 -15.07 8.75 -0.44
CA GLY A 329 -13.89 8.83 0.43
C GLY A 329 -13.58 10.23 0.94
N GLN A 330 -12.41 10.40 1.53
CA GLN A 330 -11.99 11.66 2.15
C GLN A 330 -11.80 12.80 1.14
N TYR A 331 -11.19 12.51 -0.01
CA TYR A 331 -10.76 13.52 -0.99
C TYR A 331 -11.87 13.96 -1.97
N GLY A 332 -13.03 13.31 -1.98
CA GLY A 332 -14.14 13.71 -2.87
C GLY A 332 -13.90 13.47 -4.36
N ASN A 333 -12.97 12.58 -4.72
CA ASN A 333 -12.61 12.35 -6.12
C ASN A 333 -13.62 11.39 -6.79
N ILE A 334 -14.41 11.91 -7.73
CA ILE A 334 -15.48 11.18 -8.41
C ILE A 334 -14.98 10.74 -9.81
N PRO A 335 -15.12 9.46 -10.19
CA PRO A 335 -14.79 9.02 -11.55
C PRO A 335 -15.59 9.79 -12.60
N GLN A 336 -14.92 10.22 -13.67
CA GLN A 336 -15.53 11.10 -14.68
C GLN A 336 -16.77 10.47 -15.33
N ALA A 337 -16.79 9.14 -15.48
CA ALA A 337 -17.89 8.39 -16.08
C ALA A 337 -19.23 8.55 -15.33
N VAL A 338 -19.19 8.76 -14.01
CA VAL A 338 -20.39 8.86 -13.15
C VAL A 338 -20.59 10.25 -12.56
N GLU A 339 -19.70 11.21 -12.83
CA GLU A 339 -19.74 12.56 -12.24
C GLU A 339 -21.10 13.25 -12.43
N ASN A 340 -21.68 13.16 -13.62
CA ASN A 340 -22.96 13.82 -13.89
C ASN A 340 -24.11 13.21 -13.09
N LYS A 341 -24.22 11.88 -13.10
CA LYS A 341 -25.23 11.15 -12.32
C LYS A 341 -25.07 11.41 -10.83
N TYR A 342 -23.83 11.40 -10.34
CA TYR A 342 -23.52 11.71 -8.94
C TYR A 342 -24.03 13.08 -8.50
N VAL A 343 -23.72 14.14 -9.26
CA VAL A 343 -24.14 15.50 -8.90
C VAL A 343 -25.66 15.64 -8.92
N LEU A 344 -26.32 15.14 -9.97
CA LEU A 344 -27.78 15.27 -10.10
C LEU A 344 -28.52 14.47 -9.04
N ALA A 345 -28.14 13.22 -8.82
CA ALA A 345 -28.76 12.38 -7.79
C ALA A 345 -28.55 12.96 -6.40
N LEU A 346 -27.35 13.48 -6.09
CA LEU A 346 -27.06 14.10 -4.80
C LEU A 346 -27.91 15.36 -4.56
N VAL A 347 -28.09 16.20 -5.58
CA VAL A 347 -29.00 17.36 -5.47
C VAL A 347 -30.43 16.88 -5.22
N GLU A 348 -30.92 15.93 -6.02
CA GLU A 348 -32.28 15.42 -5.92
C GLU A 348 -32.62 14.90 -4.51
N VAL A 349 -31.79 14.01 -3.96
CA VAL A 349 -32.03 13.46 -2.61
C VAL A 349 -31.82 14.49 -1.50
N PHE A 350 -30.95 15.48 -1.72
CA PHE A 350 -30.73 16.56 -0.76
C PHE A 350 -31.92 17.51 -0.65
N LEU A 351 -32.60 17.78 -1.77
CA LEU A 351 -33.83 18.58 -1.80
C LEU A 351 -34.98 17.87 -1.09
N GLY A 352 -34.99 16.54 -1.12
CA GLY A 352 -36.03 15.73 -0.51
C GLY A 352 -37.32 15.76 -1.33
N ASN A 353 -38.45 15.62 -0.64
CA ASN A 353 -39.78 15.70 -1.24
C ASN A 353 -40.69 16.64 -0.45
N GLU A 354 -41.98 16.72 -0.81
CA GLU A 354 -42.97 17.55 -0.12
C GLU A 354 -43.14 17.22 1.38
N TYR A 355 -42.78 16.00 1.80
CA TYR A 355 -42.81 15.55 3.19
C TYR A 355 -41.50 15.87 3.94
N GLY A 356 -40.38 16.08 3.24
CA GLY A 356 -39.09 16.45 3.82
C GLY A 356 -37.94 15.59 3.32
N VAL A 357 -36.96 15.34 4.19
CA VAL A 357 -35.74 14.57 3.90
C VAL A 357 -35.59 13.41 4.89
N SER A 358 -34.81 12.39 4.55
CA SER A 358 -34.37 11.38 5.52
C SER A 358 -33.40 12.01 6.52
N TRP A 359 -33.79 12.11 7.79
CA TRP A 359 -32.94 12.71 8.83
C TRP A 359 -31.67 11.88 9.07
N ALA A 360 -31.77 10.55 8.93
CA ALA A 360 -30.65 9.64 9.06
C ALA A 360 -29.67 9.69 7.86
N ALA A 361 -30.12 10.18 6.70
CA ALA A 361 -29.25 10.36 5.52
C ALA A 361 -28.76 11.81 5.34
N ALA A 362 -29.45 12.80 5.94
CA ALA A 362 -29.17 14.22 5.77
C ALA A 362 -27.70 14.59 6.04
N THR A 363 -27.13 14.11 7.15
CA THR A 363 -25.71 14.36 7.48
C THR A 363 -24.74 13.79 6.44
N SER A 364 -25.09 12.68 5.78
CA SER A 364 -24.29 12.13 4.69
C SER A 364 -24.34 13.04 3.47
N TYR A 365 -25.52 13.55 3.11
CA TYR A 365 -25.69 14.46 1.98
C TYR A 365 -24.94 15.79 2.19
N ASP A 366 -25.01 16.36 3.40
CA ASP A 366 -24.27 17.57 3.74
C ASP A 366 -22.75 17.39 3.55
N LYS A 367 -22.20 16.27 4.06
CA LYS A 367 -20.77 15.92 3.89
C LYS A 367 -20.39 15.69 2.43
N LEU A 368 -21.28 15.10 1.63
CA LEU A 368 -21.05 14.84 0.21
C LEU A 368 -21.09 16.14 -0.63
N LEU A 369 -22.01 17.05 -0.32
CA LEU A 369 -22.09 18.36 -0.96
C LEU A 369 -20.89 19.24 -0.62
N ASP A 370 -20.39 19.17 0.61
CA ASP A 370 -19.18 19.92 0.99
C ASP A 370 -17.93 19.46 0.21
N LYS A 371 -17.92 18.21 -0.28
CA LYS A 371 -16.82 17.68 -1.09
C LYS A 371 -16.88 18.03 -2.57
N LEU A 372 -17.93 18.73 -3.03
CA LEU A 372 -18.04 19.10 -4.45
C LEU A 372 -16.89 20.00 -4.89
N THR A 373 -16.29 19.67 -6.03
CA THR A 373 -15.34 20.56 -6.71
C THR A 373 -16.06 21.77 -7.31
N SER A 374 -15.31 22.80 -7.72
CA SER A 374 -15.91 23.98 -8.37
C SER A 374 -16.70 23.63 -9.65
N SER A 375 -16.22 22.66 -10.44
CA SER A 375 -16.92 22.20 -11.64
C SER A 375 -18.26 21.53 -11.29
N GLN A 376 -18.24 20.66 -10.27
CA GLN A 376 -19.43 19.94 -9.79
C GLN A 376 -20.43 20.89 -9.12
N ALA A 377 -19.97 21.85 -8.33
CA ALA A 377 -20.80 22.91 -7.75
C ALA A 377 -21.50 23.73 -8.85
N GLY A 378 -20.77 24.09 -9.93
CA GLY A 378 -21.38 24.76 -11.08
C GLY A 378 -22.39 23.90 -11.84
N ARG A 379 -22.27 22.56 -11.81
CA ARG A 379 -23.31 21.64 -12.32
C ARG A 379 -24.50 21.59 -11.38
N ALA A 380 -24.27 21.49 -10.07
CA ALA A 380 -25.33 21.50 -9.05
C ALA A 380 -26.16 22.79 -9.13
N LEU A 381 -25.53 23.94 -9.35
CA LEU A 381 -26.23 25.21 -9.58
C LEU A 381 -27.19 25.14 -10.77
N ARG A 382 -26.84 24.44 -11.84
CA ARG A 382 -27.65 24.32 -13.08
C ARG A 382 -28.67 23.19 -13.01
N SER A 383 -28.67 22.41 -11.94
CA SER A 383 -29.55 21.24 -11.80
C SER A 383 -31.05 21.57 -11.85
N PHE A 384 -31.45 22.82 -11.60
CA PHE A 384 -32.83 23.28 -11.78
C PHE A 384 -33.34 23.13 -13.23
N THR A 385 -32.45 22.96 -14.21
CA THR A 385 -32.83 22.71 -15.60
C THR A 385 -33.21 21.25 -15.86
N GLU A 386 -32.87 20.34 -14.95
CA GLU A 386 -33.24 18.93 -15.05
C GLU A 386 -34.72 18.76 -14.68
N PRO A 387 -35.53 18.09 -15.50
CA PRO A 387 -36.98 17.99 -15.28
C PRO A 387 -37.37 17.43 -13.92
N VAL A 388 -36.63 16.43 -13.42
CA VAL A 388 -36.91 15.79 -12.12
C VAL A 388 -36.72 16.76 -10.96
N ILE A 389 -35.60 17.49 -10.98
CA ILE A 389 -35.26 18.47 -9.93
C ILE A 389 -36.19 19.68 -10.01
N SER A 390 -36.45 20.20 -11.23
CA SER A 390 -37.41 21.29 -11.44
C SER A 390 -38.80 20.94 -10.89
N ALA A 391 -39.24 19.69 -11.09
CA ALA A 391 -40.51 19.18 -10.58
C ALA A 391 -40.56 18.96 -9.07
N GLN A 392 -39.45 19.06 -8.32
CA GLN A 392 -39.46 19.08 -6.85
C GLN A 392 -39.61 20.51 -6.31
N LEU A 393 -39.08 21.49 -7.05
CA LEU A 393 -38.96 22.88 -6.62
C LEU A 393 -40.28 23.66 -6.56
N TRP A 394 -41.43 23.06 -6.89
CA TRP A 394 -42.74 23.69 -6.67
C TRP A 394 -43.17 23.64 -5.20
N ALA A 395 -42.67 22.67 -4.43
CA ALA A 395 -43.04 22.45 -3.04
C ALA A 395 -42.14 23.25 -2.08
N SER A 396 -42.72 23.75 -0.99
CA SER A 396 -42.03 24.68 -0.08
C SER A 396 -40.82 24.08 0.64
N LYS A 397 -40.82 22.78 0.96
CA LYS A 397 -39.68 22.11 1.61
C LYS A 397 -38.47 21.97 0.68
N PRO A 398 -38.60 21.42 -0.54
CA PRO A 398 -37.53 21.48 -1.54
C PRO A 398 -37.05 22.90 -1.84
N GLN A 399 -37.93 23.92 -1.85
CA GLN A 399 -37.49 25.32 -2.03
C GLN A 399 -36.57 25.79 -0.90
N ALA A 400 -36.92 25.53 0.36
CA ALA A 400 -36.04 25.88 1.49
C ALA A 400 -34.70 25.13 1.43
N ARG A 401 -34.72 23.87 0.99
CA ARG A 401 -33.49 23.08 0.77
C ARG A 401 -32.70 23.59 -0.43
N TRP A 402 -33.35 24.08 -1.47
CA TRP A 402 -32.68 24.73 -2.60
C TRP A 402 -31.87 25.95 -2.15
N ASP A 403 -32.44 26.81 -1.31
CA ASP A 403 -31.69 27.93 -0.72
C ASP A 403 -30.49 27.45 0.10
N THR A 404 -30.66 26.38 0.88
CA THR A 404 -29.57 25.75 1.63
C THR A 404 -28.48 25.20 0.70
N LEU A 405 -28.87 24.56 -0.41
CA LEU A 405 -27.92 24.06 -1.42
C LEU A 405 -27.12 25.23 -2.00
N LEU A 406 -27.79 26.34 -2.33
CA LEU A 406 -27.14 27.54 -2.84
C LEU A 406 -26.11 28.09 -1.84
N ASP A 407 -26.41 28.10 -0.55
CA ASP A 407 -25.47 28.52 0.51
C ASP A 407 -24.22 27.62 0.53
N VAL A 408 -24.41 26.30 0.42
CA VAL A 408 -23.33 25.31 0.45
C VAL A 408 -22.41 25.43 -0.78
N ILE A 409 -22.97 25.66 -1.97
CA ILE A 409 -22.17 25.70 -3.21
C ILE A 409 -21.55 27.07 -3.49
N GLU A 410 -22.11 28.17 -2.95
CA GLU A 410 -21.62 29.54 -3.18
C GLU A 410 -20.10 29.71 -3.05
N PRO A 411 -19.46 29.31 -1.93
CA PRO A 411 -18.01 29.48 -1.77
C PRO A 411 -17.20 28.65 -2.78
N LYS A 412 -17.82 27.64 -3.40
CA LYS A 412 -17.18 26.73 -4.37
C LYS A 412 -17.33 27.23 -5.81
N LEU A 413 -18.18 28.23 -6.09
CA LEU A 413 -18.37 28.80 -7.42
C LEU A 413 -17.25 29.80 -7.76
N THR A 414 -16.23 29.35 -8.49
CA THR A 414 -15.06 30.19 -8.83
C THR A 414 -15.12 30.74 -10.25
N ALA A 415 -15.82 30.06 -11.17
CA ALA A 415 -15.94 30.50 -12.56
C ALA A 415 -16.88 31.72 -12.66
N ARG A 416 -16.47 32.73 -13.44
CA ARG A 416 -17.26 33.95 -13.66
C ARG A 416 -18.69 33.65 -14.14
N ALA A 417 -18.84 32.76 -15.11
CA ALA A 417 -20.15 32.37 -15.65
C ALA A 417 -21.05 31.72 -14.58
N ASP A 418 -20.48 30.93 -13.67
CA ASP A 418 -21.25 30.30 -12.59
C ASP A 418 -21.62 31.33 -11.50
N ARG A 419 -20.75 32.32 -11.21
CA ARG A 419 -21.08 33.43 -10.31
C ARG A 419 -22.16 34.36 -10.86
N GLU A 420 -22.10 34.69 -12.14
CA GLU A 420 -23.13 35.50 -12.81
C GLU A 420 -24.48 34.78 -12.80
N LEU A 421 -24.49 33.47 -13.10
CA LEU A 421 -25.69 32.64 -12.98
C LEU A 421 -26.20 32.59 -11.54
N PHE A 422 -25.33 32.35 -10.56
CA PHE A 422 -25.69 32.29 -9.15
C PHE A 422 -26.37 33.56 -8.66
N GLN A 423 -25.81 34.72 -9.01
CA GLN A 423 -26.41 36.02 -8.67
C GLN A 423 -27.79 36.20 -9.32
N ALA A 424 -27.96 35.77 -10.58
CA ALA A 424 -29.26 35.81 -11.23
C ALA A 424 -30.28 34.87 -10.56
N VAL A 425 -29.86 33.67 -10.15
CA VAL A 425 -30.70 32.70 -9.42
C VAL A 425 -31.09 33.26 -8.04
N ARG A 426 -30.16 33.85 -7.28
CA ARG A 426 -30.43 34.42 -5.95
C ARG A 426 -31.32 35.65 -5.96
N THR A 427 -31.28 36.43 -7.03
CA THR A 427 -32.09 37.64 -7.18
C THR A 427 -33.42 37.37 -7.89
N PHE A 428 -33.69 36.12 -8.26
CA PHE A 428 -34.94 35.73 -8.87
C PHE A 428 -36.09 35.84 -7.85
N THR A 429 -37.14 36.57 -8.22
CA THR A 429 -38.27 36.87 -7.32
C THR A 429 -39.40 35.83 -7.38
N GLY A 430 -39.33 34.89 -8.32
CA GLY A 430 -40.29 33.79 -8.43
C GLY A 430 -39.87 32.57 -7.61
N THR A 431 -40.67 31.51 -7.68
CA THR A 431 -40.34 30.22 -7.07
C THR A 431 -39.29 29.48 -7.91
N PRO A 432 -38.33 28.74 -7.30
CA PRO A 432 -37.25 28.07 -8.02
C PRO A 432 -37.67 27.15 -9.18
N ASP A 433 -38.89 26.58 -9.17
CA ASP A 433 -39.43 25.80 -10.30
C ASP A 433 -39.60 26.64 -11.60
N LYS A 434 -39.67 27.97 -11.48
CA LYS A 434 -39.78 28.90 -12.62
C LYS A 434 -38.44 29.37 -13.18
N LEU A 435 -37.32 29.00 -12.55
CA LEU A 435 -35.97 29.38 -13.03
C LEU A 435 -35.72 29.00 -14.51
N PRO A 436 -36.10 27.80 -15.00
CA PRO A 436 -35.91 27.46 -16.42
C PRO A 436 -36.67 28.37 -17.39
N SER A 437 -37.77 28.99 -16.94
CA SER A 437 -38.63 29.84 -17.77
C SER A 437 -38.15 31.31 -17.83
N ASP A 438 -37.21 31.70 -16.95
CA ASP A 438 -36.69 33.06 -16.95
C ASP A 438 -35.69 33.26 -18.09
N SER A 439 -36.00 34.21 -18.99
CA SER A 439 -35.19 34.45 -20.19
C SER A 439 -33.76 34.92 -19.92
N LYS A 440 -33.51 35.61 -18.80
CA LYS A 440 -32.16 36.05 -18.42
C LYS A 440 -31.35 34.88 -17.88
N ILE A 441 -31.96 34.07 -17.03
CA ILE A 441 -31.34 32.87 -16.45
C ILE A 441 -31.06 31.83 -17.53
N ALA A 442 -32.01 31.57 -18.44
CA ALA A 442 -31.82 30.64 -19.56
C ALA A 442 -30.60 31.01 -20.43
N ARG A 443 -30.39 32.31 -20.72
CA ARG A 443 -29.20 32.79 -21.45
C ARG A 443 -27.89 32.53 -20.69
N LEU A 444 -27.89 32.69 -19.36
CA LEU A 444 -26.73 32.42 -18.51
C LEU A 444 -26.47 30.91 -18.35
N VAL A 445 -27.50 30.08 -18.49
CA VAL A 445 -27.38 28.62 -18.55
C VAL A 445 -26.61 28.19 -19.80
N GLU A 446 -26.95 28.75 -20.97
CA GLU A 446 -26.37 28.39 -22.27
C GLU A 446 -24.99 29.01 -22.55
N ALA A 447 -24.59 30.03 -21.79
CA ALA A 447 -23.33 30.74 -22.01
C ALA A 447 -22.10 29.78 -21.91
N PRO A 448 -21.22 29.72 -22.93
CA PRO A 448 -20.11 28.79 -22.94
C PRO A 448 -19.12 29.09 -21.81
N ARG A 449 -18.78 28.06 -21.03
CA ARG A 449 -17.65 28.10 -20.09
C ARG A 449 -16.39 28.34 -20.90
N VAL A 450 -15.81 29.54 -20.82
CA VAL A 450 -14.59 29.91 -21.55
C VAL A 450 -13.53 28.82 -21.35
N ARG A 451 -13.22 28.06 -22.42
CA ARG A 451 -12.20 27.02 -22.40
C ARG A 451 -10.85 27.68 -22.07
N ARG A 452 -10.20 27.22 -21.01
CA ARG A 452 -8.78 27.53 -20.75
C ARG A 452 -8.00 27.11 -22.00
N VAL A 453 -7.38 28.08 -22.67
CA VAL A 453 -6.51 27.82 -23.83
C VAL A 453 -5.34 26.98 -23.34
N VAL A 454 -5.39 25.67 -23.60
CA VAL A 454 -4.20 24.82 -23.50
C VAL A 454 -3.28 25.29 -24.63
N ARG A 455 -2.26 26.08 -24.27
CA ARG A 455 -1.14 26.37 -25.18
C ARG A 455 -0.53 25.04 -25.58
N ARG A 456 -0.86 24.55 -26.77
CA ARG A 456 -0.03 23.55 -27.45
C ARG A 456 1.34 24.17 -27.66
N THR A 457 2.30 23.77 -26.83
CA THR A 457 3.71 23.89 -27.16
C THR A 457 3.94 23.09 -28.43
N LYS A 458 4.16 23.79 -29.55
CA LYS A 458 4.74 23.19 -30.75
C LYS A 458 6.20 22.87 -30.41
N ALA A 459 6.53 21.59 -30.30
CA ALA A 459 7.91 21.15 -30.39
C ALA A 459 8.39 21.39 -31.83
N LYS A 460 9.54 22.06 -31.96
CA LYS A 460 10.40 21.99 -33.13
C LYS A 460 11.41 20.88 -32.90
#